data_AF-A0A8U0PWH8-F1
#
_entry.id   AF-A0A8U0PWH8-F1
#
_cell.length_a   1.000
_cell.length_b   1.000
_cell.length_c   1.000
_cell.angle_alpha   90.00
_cell.angle_beta   90.00
_cell.angle_gamma   90.00
#
_symmetry.space_group_name_H-M   'P 1'
#
loop_
_entity.id
_entity.type
_entity.pdbx_description
1 polymer ?
#
loop_
_entity_poly.entity_id
_entity_poly.type
_entity_poly.pdbx_seq_one_letter_code
_entity_poly.pdbx_strand_id
1 'polypeptide(L)'
;MPVAIEAEHLPTKVGYDTDPGKDDKHTDECCPVFLGGSSIANGVGTAVSQRSCDQLKCISCDFRVAMFDDHEWDPSCDDLFFRSNMRDCQKLRAKLRRRKGVQTHAYKCSWHSARDLTDLREQHQLKWVCGKHDM
;
A
#
# COMPACT_ATOMS: atom_id res chain seq x y z
N MET A 1 30.24 -11.63 -65.52
CA MET A 1 30.01 -10.33 -64.84
C MET A 1 28.63 -10.37 -64.20
N PRO A 2 28.53 -10.12 -62.90
CA PRO A 2 27.30 -9.56 -62.34
C PRO A 2 27.57 -8.22 -61.64
N VAL A 3 26.57 -7.37 -61.82
CA VAL A 3 26.41 -5.97 -61.42
C VAL A 3 26.09 -5.89 -59.93
N ALA A 4 26.69 -4.91 -59.24
CA ALA A 4 26.26 -4.46 -57.91
C ALA A 4 25.05 -3.51 -58.04
N ILE A 5 24.41 -3.16 -56.90
CA ILE A 5 23.23 -2.27 -56.68
C ILE A 5 22.01 -3.15 -56.29
N GLU A 6 21.26 -2.96 -55.20
CA GLU A 6 21.00 -1.81 -54.32
C GLU A 6 20.56 -2.31 -52.93
N ALA A 7 20.83 -1.52 -51.89
CA ALA A 7 20.32 -1.72 -50.54
C ALA A 7 18.94 -1.05 -50.43
N GLU A 8 17.90 -1.81 -50.13
CA GLU A 8 16.52 -1.31 -50.07
C GLU A 8 15.82 -1.83 -48.79
N HIS A 9 15.70 -0.90 -47.84
CA HIS A 9 14.52 -0.62 -47.02
C HIS A 9 13.85 -1.73 -46.15
N LEU A 10 14.11 -1.58 -44.85
CA LEU A 10 13.31 -2.03 -43.71
C LEU A 10 11.86 -1.52 -43.79
N PRO A 11 10.85 -2.35 -43.47
CA PRO A 11 9.62 -1.85 -42.85
C PRO A 11 9.56 -2.26 -41.38
N THR A 12 9.93 -1.34 -40.50
CA THR A 12 9.34 -1.21 -39.16
C THR A 12 7.83 -1.15 -39.31
N LYS A 13 7.02 -2.00 -38.65
CA LYS A 13 5.93 -1.66 -37.68
C LYS A 13 5.33 -2.99 -37.15
N VAL A 14 5.55 -3.32 -35.88
CA VAL A 14 4.53 -4.00 -35.06
C VAL A 14 4.14 -2.97 -34.02
N GLY A 15 2.99 -2.35 -34.24
CA GLY A 15 2.40 -1.42 -33.28
C GLY A 15 1.97 -2.22 -32.06
N TYR A 16 2.65 -2.01 -30.94
CA TYR A 16 1.98 -2.09 -29.66
C TYR A 16 1.36 -0.73 -29.46
N ASP A 17 0.03 -0.67 -29.58
CA ASP A 17 -0.77 0.49 -29.20
C ASP A 17 -0.47 0.81 -27.75
N THR A 18 0.50 1.71 -27.56
CA THR A 18 0.77 2.32 -26.28
C THR A 18 -0.23 3.45 -26.19
N ASP A 19 -1.41 3.16 -25.64
CA ASP A 19 -2.40 4.16 -25.28
C ASP A 19 -1.73 5.17 -24.31
N PRO A 20 -1.49 6.43 -24.72
CA PRO A 20 -0.92 7.44 -23.87
C PRO A 20 -2.07 8.35 -23.43
N GLY A 21 -2.82 7.94 -22.41
CA GLY A 21 -3.89 8.81 -21.92
C GLY A 21 -4.95 8.11 -21.10
N LYS A 22 -4.60 7.72 -19.87
CA LYS A 22 -5.59 7.73 -18.79
C LYS A 22 -5.17 8.79 -17.79
N ASP A 23 -5.71 9.98 -18.05
CA ASP A 23 -6.10 11.00 -17.09
C ASP A 23 -5.47 10.83 -15.71
N ASP A 24 -4.56 11.74 -15.34
CA ASP A 24 -4.31 12.11 -13.95
C ASP A 24 -5.57 12.77 -13.36
N LYS A 25 -6.67 12.02 -13.35
CA LYS A 25 -7.80 12.29 -12.49
C LYS A 25 -7.23 12.12 -11.10
N HIS A 26 -7.06 13.22 -10.37
CA HIS A 26 -6.65 13.18 -8.97
C HIS A 26 -7.69 12.30 -8.24
N THR A 27 -7.36 11.02 -8.06
CA THR A 27 -8.24 10.08 -7.39
C THR A 27 -8.01 10.26 -5.90
N ASP A 28 -9.09 10.38 -5.17
CA ASP A 28 -9.08 10.36 -3.72
C ASP A 28 -8.95 8.92 -3.18
N GLU A 29 -8.91 7.90 -4.03
CA GLU A 29 -8.66 6.51 -3.65
C GLU A 29 -7.33 5.98 -4.21
N CYS A 30 -6.70 5.11 -3.41
CA CYS A 30 -5.53 4.34 -3.83
C CYS A 30 -5.94 3.19 -4.77
N CYS A 31 -5.18 2.98 -5.83
CA CYS A 31 -5.30 1.82 -6.70
C CYS A 31 -3.96 1.47 -7.38
N PRO A 32 -3.24 0.42 -6.93
CA PRO A 32 -3.56 -0.46 -5.81
C PRO A 32 -3.28 0.17 -4.43
N VAL A 33 -3.72 -0.48 -3.36
CA VAL A 33 -3.47 -0.06 -1.98
C VAL A 33 -2.17 -0.67 -1.50
N PHE A 34 -1.27 0.14 -0.95
CA PHE A 34 -0.02 -0.35 -0.37
C PHE A 34 0.06 -0.09 1.14
N LEU A 35 0.75 -0.99 1.84
CA LEU A 35 1.23 -0.80 3.21
C LEU A 35 2.74 -0.55 3.16
N GLY A 36 3.24 0.42 3.90
CA GLY A 36 4.67 0.71 3.99
C GLY A 36 5.12 0.92 5.42
N GLY A 37 6.43 0.92 5.65
CA GLY A 37 7.03 1.39 6.89
C GLY A 37 7.04 2.92 7.02
N SER A 38 7.46 3.42 8.17
CA SER A 38 7.40 4.85 8.54
C SER A 38 8.30 5.76 7.69
N SER A 39 9.27 5.20 6.98
CA SER A 39 10.15 5.94 6.06
C SER A 39 9.58 6.08 4.65
N ILE A 40 8.45 5.42 4.35
CA ILE A 40 7.80 5.50 3.04
C ILE A 40 6.78 6.64 3.06
N ALA A 41 6.71 7.40 1.97
CA ALA A 41 5.75 8.48 1.84
C ALA A 41 4.31 7.95 1.92
N ASN A 42 3.49 8.61 2.76
CA ASN A 42 2.06 8.36 2.84
C ASN A 42 1.29 9.12 1.74
N GLY A 43 0.06 8.67 1.47
CA GLY A 43 -0.92 9.35 0.63
C GLY A 43 -1.54 8.43 -0.42
N VAL A 44 -2.09 9.03 -1.47
CA VAL A 44 -2.73 8.29 -2.57
C VAL A 44 -1.69 7.47 -3.32
N GLY A 45 -1.79 6.14 -3.21
CA GLY A 45 -0.95 5.18 -3.93
C GLY A 45 -1.55 4.81 -5.28
N THR A 46 -0.75 4.90 -6.33
CA THR A 46 -1.10 4.41 -7.69
C THR A 46 -0.04 3.43 -8.19
N ALA A 47 -0.32 2.74 -9.30
CA ALA A 47 0.66 1.86 -9.94
C ALA A 47 1.98 2.58 -10.32
N VAL A 48 1.91 3.89 -10.58
CA VAL A 48 3.05 4.72 -11.01
C VAL A 48 3.68 5.48 -9.83
N SER A 49 2.86 5.97 -8.90
CA SER A 49 3.29 6.67 -7.67
C SER A 49 2.93 5.82 -6.46
N GLN A 50 3.83 4.89 -6.12
CA GLN A 50 3.63 3.99 -5.00
C GLN A 50 3.84 4.71 -3.67
N ARG A 51 2.81 4.69 -2.81
CA ARG A 51 2.77 5.36 -1.49
C ARG A 51 2.03 4.47 -0.50
N SER A 52 2.41 4.55 0.79
CA SER A 52 1.67 3.89 1.86
C SER A 52 0.32 4.58 2.09
N CYS A 53 -0.77 3.82 2.14
CA CYS A 53 -2.09 4.40 2.36
C CYS A 53 -2.28 4.76 3.84
N ASP A 54 -2.56 6.02 4.14
CA ASP A 54 -2.86 6.52 5.49
C ASP A 54 -4.36 6.63 5.80
N GLN A 55 -5.21 6.24 4.84
CA GLN A 55 -6.67 6.26 4.95
C GLN A 55 -7.26 4.85 5.03
N LEU A 56 -6.53 3.88 5.56
CA LEU A 56 -6.98 2.48 5.60
C LEU A 56 -8.25 2.30 6.43
N LYS A 57 -9.20 1.54 5.90
CA LYS A 57 -10.44 1.12 6.56
C LYS A 57 -10.55 -0.40 6.53
N CYS A 58 -10.94 -1.01 7.64
CA CYS A 58 -11.25 -2.43 7.65
C CYS A 58 -12.71 -2.68 7.24
N ILE A 59 -12.92 -3.52 6.24
CA ILE A 59 -14.26 -3.89 5.74
C ILE A 59 -15.07 -4.65 6.80
N SER A 60 -14.43 -5.49 7.62
CA SER A 60 -15.15 -6.39 8.53
C SER A 60 -15.83 -5.69 9.70
N CYS A 61 -15.32 -4.53 10.10
CA CYS A 61 -15.83 -3.78 11.24
C CYS A 61 -16.16 -2.33 10.89
N ASP A 62 -15.85 -1.90 9.67
CA ASP A 62 -16.12 -0.57 9.13
C ASP A 62 -15.43 0.59 9.85
N PHE A 63 -14.23 0.35 10.40
CA PHE A 63 -13.47 1.36 11.13
C PHE A 63 -12.12 1.67 10.50
N ARG A 64 -11.63 2.89 10.73
CA ARG A 64 -10.29 3.33 10.33
C ARG A 64 -9.22 2.54 11.09
N VAL A 65 -8.19 2.13 10.38
CA VAL A 65 -7.03 1.43 10.92
C VAL A 65 -6.12 2.45 11.61
N ALA A 66 -5.73 2.18 12.85
CA ALA A 66 -4.77 3.01 13.57
C ALA A 66 -3.35 2.72 13.06
N MET A 67 -2.53 3.77 12.96
CA MET A 67 -1.15 3.71 12.47
C MET A 67 -0.18 4.25 13.53
N PHE A 68 0.95 3.56 13.69
CA PHE A 68 2.00 3.92 14.63
C PHE A 68 3.36 3.85 13.94
N ASP A 69 3.99 5.01 13.78
CA ASP A 69 5.30 5.15 13.12
C ASP A 69 6.45 4.74 14.03
N ASP A 70 7.48 4.10 13.47
CA ASP A 70 8.68 3.62 14.18
C ASP A 70 8.37 2.65 15.33
N HIS A 71 7.31 1.87 15.19
CA HIS A 71 6.92 0.85 16.16
C HIS A 71 6.56 -0.46 15.46
N GLU A 72 6.72 -1.56 16.20
CA GLU A 72 6.18 -2.89 15.89
C GLU A 72 5.31 -3.40 17.05
N TRP A 73 4.32 -4.25 16.75
CA TRP A 73 3.61 -4.98 17.79
C TRP A 73 4.56 -5.92 18.55
N ASP A 74 4.43 -5.95 19.86
CA ASP A 74 5.11 -6.93 20.69
C ASP A 74 4.67 -8.36 20.27
N PRO A 75 5.60 -9.34 20.16
CA PRO A 75 5.23 -10.71 19.79
C PRO A 75 4.24 -11.40 20.73
N SER A 76 4.08 -10.88 21.96
CA SER A 76 3.05 -11.35 22.91
C SER A 76 1.64 -10.81 22.62
N CYS A 77 1.47 -9.96 21.60
CA CYS A 77 0.14 -9.54 21.16
C CYS A 77 -0.63 -10.72 20.54
N ASP A 78 -1.86 -10.91 20.99
CA ASP A 78 -2.79 -11.89 20.47
C ASP A 78 -4.13 -11.22 20.09
N ASP A 79 -5.02 -12.00 19.49
CA ASP A 79 -6.35 -11.54 19.10
C ASP A 79 -7.16 -10.99 20.30
N LEU A 80 -6.97 -11.55 21.51
CA LEU A 80 -7.68 -11.12 22.71
C LEU A 80 -7.24 -9.72 23.16
N PHE A 81 -5.93 -9.42 23.08
CA PHE A 81 -5.39 -8.11 23.38
C PHE A 81 -6.02 -7.04 22.49
N PHE A 82 -6.07 -7.26 21.17
CA PHE A 82 -6.64 -6.29 20.24
C PHE A 82 -8.15 -6.13 20.44
N ARG A 83 -8.90 -7.22 20.64
CA ARG A 83 -10.35 -7.14 20.89
C ARG A 83 -10.71 -6.35 22.14
N SER A 84 -9.89 -6.47 23.19
CA SER A 84 -10.15 -5.84 24.49
C SER A 84 -9.71 -4.37 24.53
N ASN A 85 -8.66 -4.02 23.79
CA ASN A 85 -7.97 -2.74 23.94
C ASN A 85 -8.13 -1.79 22.75
N MET A 86 -8.73 -2.21 21.64
CA MET A 86 -8.77 -1.41 20.41
C MET A 86 -9.35 0.00 20.56
N ARG A 87 -10.31 0.18 21.47
CA ARG A 87 -10.95 1.48 21.70
C ARG A 87 -10.05 2.47 22.46
N ASP A 88 -8.92 2.00 22.97
CA ASP A 88 -8.03 2.76 23.83
C ASP A 88 -6.61 2.75 23.25
N CYS A 89 -6.27 3.82 22.55
CA CYS A 89 -4.96 4.00 21.95
C CYS A 89 -3.83 3.94 22.98
N GLN A 90 -4.06 4.32 24.25
CA GLN A 90 -3.03 4.23 25.28
C GLN A 90 -2.74 2.77 25.66
N LYS A 91 -3.78 1.94 25.75
CA LYS A 91 -3.62 0.51 26.00
C LYS A 91 -2.94 -0.20 24.83
N LEU A 92 -3.24 0.19 23.59
CA LEU A 92 -2.51 -0.31 22.41
C LEU A 92 -1.02 0.05 22.49
N ARG A 93 -0.70 1.31 22.82
CA ARG A 93 0.68 1.78 22.95
C ARG A 93 1.50 1.02 23.98
N ALA A 94 0.87 0.42 25.00
CA ALA A 94 1.56 -0.39 26.01
C ALA A 94 2.22 -1.67 25.45
N LYS A 95 1.80 -2.13 24.26
CA LYS A 95 2.37 -3.29 23.56
C LYS A 95 3.10 -2.92 22.26
N LEU A 96 3.47 -1.66 22.10
CA LEU A 96 4.32 -1.24 20.99
C LEU A 96 5.80 -1.28 21.42
N ARG A 97 6.63 -1.86 20.56
CA ARG A 97 8.09 -1.82 20.70
C ARG A 97 8.64 -0.84 19.67
N ARG A 98 9.57 0.03 20.08
CA ARG A 98 10.22 0.96 19.13
C ARG A 98 11.04 0.17 18.11
N ARG A 99 10.81 0.45 16.84
CA ARG A 99 11.59 -0.09 15.73
C ARG A 99 11.55 0.87 14.54
N LYS A 100 12.67 1.55 14.31
CA LYS A 100 12.79 2.56 13.25
C LYS A 100 12.50 1.97 11.87
N GLY A 101 11.79 2.74 11.05
CA GLY A 101 11.44 2.38 9.68
C GLY A 101 10.29 1.37 9.58
N VAL A 102 9.71 0.93 10.70
CA VAL A 102 8.52 0.07 10.72
C VAL A 102 7.31 0.93 11.04
N GLN A 103 6.23 0.72 10.31
CA GLN A 103 4.94 1.28 10.62
C GLN A 103 3.96 0.17 10.91
N THR A 104 3.26 0.34 12.01
CA THR A 104 2.39 -0.67 12.55
C THR A 104 0.95 -0.23 12.50
N HIS A 105 0.12 -1.14 12.05
CA HIS A 105 -1.27 -0.94 11.72
C HIS A 105 -2.11 -1.87 12.59
N ALA A 106 -3.21 -1.38 13.13
CA ALA A 106 -4.20 -2.26 13.77
C ALA A 106 -5.61 -1.71 13.74
N TYR A 107 -6.54 -2.66 13.71
CA TYR A 107 -7.89 -2.46 14.18
C TYR A 107 -8.39 -3.72 14.93
N LYS A 108 -9.58 -3.65 15.54
CA LYS A 108 -10.20 -4.63 16.45
C LYS A 108 -10.07 -6.10 16.00
N CYS A 109 -10.08 -6.35 14.69
CA CYS A 109 -10.11 -7.69 14.11
C CYS A 109 -8.82 -8.10 13.37
N SER A 110 -7.86 -7.20 13.17
CA SER A 110 -6.64 -7.50 12.40
C SER A 110 -5.55 -6.47 12.66
N TRP A 111 -4.30 -6.89 12.56
CA TRP A 111 -3.13 -6.05 12.78
C TRP A 111 -2.00 -6.49 11.87
N HIS A 112 -1.09 -5.56 11.56
CA HIS A 112 0.03 -5.80 10.67
C HIS A 112 1.16 -4.81 10.92
N SER A 113 2.41 -5.24 10.81
CA SER A 113 3.58 -4.37 10.85
C SER A 113 4.26 -4.43 9.49
N ALA A 114 4.42 -3.29 8.82
CA ALA A 114 5.09 -3.17 7.53
C ALA A 114 6.41 -2.41 7.68
N ARG A 115 7.42 -2.84 6.94
CA ARG A 115 8.71 -2.14 6.84
C ARG A 115 8.95 -1.70 5.42
N ASP A 116 8.91 -2.67 4.53
CA ASP A 116 8.99 -2.45 3.09
C ASP A 116 7.60 -2.14 2.54
N LEU A 117 7.57 -1.56 1.34
CA LEU A 117 6.31 -1.36 0.64
C LEU A 117 5.77 -2.71 0.20
N THR A 118 4.51 -2.99 0.52
CA THR A 118 3.85 -4.23 0.18
C THR A 118 2.47 -3.92 -0.37
N ASP A 119 2.12 -4.57 -1.48
CA ASP A 119 0.77 -4.50 -2.01
C ASP A 119 -0.19 -5.21 -1.06
N LEU A 120 -1.27 -4.54 -0.68
CA LEU A 120 -2.25 -5.11 0.24
C LEU A 120 -2.87 -6.40 -0.30
N ARG A 121 -2.88 -6.60 -1.62
CA ARG A 121 -3.33 -7.83 -2.28
C ARG A 121 -2.50 -9.05 -1.88
N GLU A 122 -1.25 -8.86 -1.48
CA GLU A 122 -0.38 -9.94 -0.98
C GLU A 122 -0.68 -10.33 0.48
N GLN A 123 -1.46 -9.51 1.19
CA GLN A 123 -1.84 -9.71 2.59
C GLN A 123 -3.31 -10.16 2.69
N HIS A 124 -3.61 -11.36 2.17
CA HIS A 124 -4.96 -11.89 2.00
C HIS A 124 -5.79 -11.96 3.30
N GLN A 125 -5.14 -12.05 4.46
CA GLN A 125 -5.78 -12.02 5.77
C GLN A 125 -6.31 -10.64 6.17
N LEU A 126 -5.80 -9.56 5.57
CA LEU A 126 -6.18 -8.19 5.85
C LEU A 126 -7.34 -7.78 4.95
N LYS A 127 -8.53 -7.70 5.53
CA LYS A 127 -9.73 -7.19 4.85
C LYS A 127 -9.76 -5.67 4.89
N TRP A 128 -8.68 -5.02 4.45
CA TRP A 128 -8.53 -3.56 4.47
C TRP A 128 -8.68 -2.98 3.06
N VAL A 129 -9.08 -1.72 2.98
CA VAL A 129 -9.22 -0.93 1.75
C VAL A 129 -8.81 0.51 2.00
N CYS A 130 -8.58 1.28 0.93
CA CYS A 130 -8.52 2.73 1.05
C CYS A 130 -9.91 3.25 1.44
N GLY A 131 -9.97 4.06 2.48
CA GLY A 131 -11.19 4.69 2.99
C GLY A 131 -11.43 6.09 2.43
N LYS A 132 -10.77 6.43 1.31
CA LYS A 132 -10.75 7.75 0.65
C LYS A 132 -9.89 8.79 1.36
N HIS A 133 -9.11 9.54 0.58
CA HIS A 133 -8.26 10.65 0.98
C HIS A 133 -9.01 11.97 0.79
N ASP A 134 -8.89 12.87 1.76
CA ASP A 134 -9.34 14.24 1.60
C ASP A 134 -8.28 14.99 0.78
N MET A 135 -8.72 15.68 -0.28
CA MET A 135 -7.86 16.51 -1.16
C MET A 135 -7.69 17.93 -0.62
#